data_AF-A0A8J6RMV9-F1
#
_entry.id   AF-A0A8J6RMV9-F1
#
_cell.length_a   1.000
_cell.length_b   1.000
_cell.length_c   1.000
_cell.angle_alpha   90.00
_cell.angle_beta   90.00
_cell.angle_gamma   90.00
#
_symmetry.space_group_name_H-M   'P 1'
#
loop_
_entity.id
_entity.type
_entity.pdbx_description
1 polymer ?
#
loop_
_entity_poly.entity_id
_entity_poly.type
_entity_poly.pdbx_seq_one_letter_code
_entity_poly.pdbx_strand_id
1 'polypeptide(L)'
;MTHNRTDMEVPYLSTDVSQDFESSLNLKVIYMIIKAKRIRNLELHFRWLPPGKRIVFGVSAIDRFQSLLTKIGFTDTLQIGESVLPPPAFGSISRFNALGKLIIHKDRPKETAYRMVEWHWQEWRGKNSSEEQSKLVDVPYKRYPRTFVLPPSVELKIAAQSQEGEKLITSPMMTYDKRNRTQLLHTINLFLDIFGECQVFHENLDAIINVPIKHLNWTVLPPGRYPWSRLKSQVQSLIQRVPTGNQKMIDNRLETINKHEPDFVAVGRAGFRGYIIFGFTAKNLFVLESIYFGNATYILGERWEELSALTKAEILSEHLHKDRVIHRVGWHRQIQKLLFA
;
A
#
# COMPACT_ATOMS: atom_id res chain seq x y z
N MET A 1 21.09 36.63 -92.43
CA MET A 1 19.75 36.99 -91.90
C MET A 1 19.72 36.59 -90.44
N THR A 2 19.13 37.46 -89.57
CA THR A 2 18.84 37.31 -88.12
C THR A 2 20.06 37.08 -87.20
N HIS A 3 20.63 38.04 -86.44
CA HIS A 3 20.14 38.95 -85.36
C HIS A 3 19.55 38.26 -84.11
N ASN A 4 20.14 38.61 -82.94
CA ASN A 4 19.62 38.64 -81.55
C ASN A 4 20.36 37.72 -80.57
N ARG A 5 20.49 38.02 -79.26
CA ARG A 5 20.49 39.25 -78.44
C ARG A 5 21.12 38.83 -77.09
N THR A 6 21.65 39.80 -76.36
CA THR A 6 22.04 39.77 -74.94
C THR A 6 20.99 39.15 -74.01
N ASP A 7 21.40 38.59 -72.86
CA ASP A 7 20.99 39.06 -71.52
C ASP A 7 21.79 38.38 -70.38
N MET A 8 22.11 39.18 -69.36
CA MET A 8 22.70 38.82 -68.06
C MET A 8 21.59 38.78 -66.99
N GLU A 9 21.54 37.73 -66.15
CA GLU A 9 20.84 37.70 -64.84
C GLU A 9 21.70 36.84 -63.87
N VAL A 10 22.36 37.40 -62.86
CA VAL A 10 21.95 37.71 -61.46
C VAL A 10 21.42 36.49 -60.66
N PRO A 11 21.97 36.17 -59.46
CA PRO A 11 21.60 35.00 -58.68
C PRO A 11 20.34 35.22 -57.83
N TYR A 12 19.43 34.23 -57.84
CA TYR A 12 18.28 34.18 -56.94
C TYR A 12 18.72 33.86 -55.49
N LEU A 13 18.43 34.79 -54.58
CA LEU A 13 18.29 34.51 -53.15
C LEU A 13 17.08 33.58 -52.94
N SER A 14 17.30 32.36 -52.45
CA SER A 14 16.27 31.64 -51.70
C SER A 14 16.50 31.89 -50.22
N THR A 15 15.63 32.69 -49.64
CA THR A 15 15.37 32.76 -48.21
C THR A 15 14.79 31.41 -47.75
N ASP A 16 15.59 30.61 -47.05
CA ASP A 16 15.08 29.62 -46.09
C ASP A 16 15.90 29.73 -44.81
N VAL A 17 15.62 30.81 -44.08
CA VAL A 17 15.95 30.94 -42.66
C VAL A 17 14.88 30.15 -41.92
N SER A 18 15.15 28.88 -41.60
CA SER A 18 14.65 28.15 -40.41
C SER A 18 14.86 26.63 -40.52
N GLN A 19 16.08 26.19 -40.85
CA GLN A 19 16.60 24.93 -40.32
C GLN A 19 17.52 25.28 -39.17
N ASP A 20 16.97 25.27 -37.95
CA ASP A 20 17.69 25.13 -36.67
C ASP A 20 16.76 25.57 -35.54
N PHE A 21 15.84 24.70 -35.12
CA PHE A 21 15.24 24.75 -33.77
C PHE A 21 14.57 23.40 -33.39
N GLU A 22 15.18 22.27 -33.75
CA GLU A 22 14.89 20.97 -33.11
C GLU A 22 16.03 20.57 -32.18
N SER A 23 16.27 21.37 -31.14
CA SER A 23 17.17 21.01 -30.05
C SER A 23 16.81 21.72 -28.75
N SER A 24 15.56 21.56 -28.30
CA SER A 24 15.25 21.80 -26.89
C SER A 24 14.57 20.56 -26.32
N LEU A 25 15.29 19.89 -25.42
CA LEU A 25 14.73 18.93 -24.47
C LEU A 25 13.67 19.64 -23.62
N ASN A 26 12.45 19.74 -24.13
CA ASN A 26 11.28 20.15 -23.34
C ASN A 26 10.36 18.94 -23.16
N LEU A 27 10.84 17.96 -22.38
CA LEU A 27 10.08 16.76 -22.02
C LEU A 27 9.33 16.93 -20.69
N LYS A 28 8.57 18.03 -20.58
CA LYS A 28 7.48 18.17 -19.61
C LYS A 28 6.17 18.25 -20.36
N VAL A 29 5.71 17.14 -20.94
CA VAL A 29 4.32 17.09 -21.38
C VAL A 29 3.50 16.47 -20.26
N ILE A 30 3.15 17.31 -19.27
CA ILE A 30 1.98 17.06 -18.43
C ILE A 30 0.80 17.19 -19.38
N TYR A 31 0.27 16.07 -19.87
CA TYR A 31 -0.79 16.10 -20.88
C TYR A 31 -2.10 16.62 -20.31
N MET A 32 -2.35 16.33 -19.03
CA MET A 32 -3.59 16.68 -18.39
C MET A 32 -3.44 16.71 -16.87
N ILE A 33 -4.05 17.71 -16.24
CA ILE A 33 -4.24 17.78 -14.79
C ILE A 33 -5.72 17.59 -14.51
N ILE A 34 -6.05 16.57 -13.74
CA ILE A 34 -7.41 16.29 -13.26
C ILE A 34 -7.53 16.86 -11.86
N LYS A 35 -8.47 17.79 -11.67
CA LYS A 35 -8.87 18.30 -10.35
C LYS A 35 -10.33 17.98 -10.12
N ALA A 36 -10.59 17.04 -9.22
CA ALA A 36 -11.93 16.62 -8.86
C ALA A 36 -11.91 15.89 -7.52
N LYS A 37 -13.06 15.79 -6.86
CA LYS A 37 -13.19 14.93 -5.68
C LYS A 37 -13.08 13.43 -6.05
N ARG A 38 -13.61 13.07 -7.22
CA ARG A 38 -13.60 11.70 -7.76
C ARG A 38 -14.02 11.72 -9.23
N ILE A 39 -13.47 10.81 -10.02
CA ILE A 39 -13.96 10.50 -11.37
C ILE A 39 -14.60 9.10 -11.42
N ARG A 40 -15.59 8.93 -12.30
CA ARG A 40 -16.31 7.66 -12.49
C ARG A 40 -16.21 7.10 -13.91
N ASN A 41 -15.91 7.98 -14.86
CA ASN A 41 -15.83 7.67 -16.28
C ASN A 41 -14.41 8.01 -16.75
N LEU A 42 -13.65 6.98 -17.12
CA LEU A 42 -12.26 7.14 -17.56
C LEU A 42 -12.26 7.72 -18.98
N GLU A 43 -13.18 7.23 -19.80
CA GLU A 43 -13.28 7.50 -21.21
C GLU A 43 -13.51 8.99 -21.51
N LEU A 44 -14.21 9.73 -20.64
CA LEU A 44 -14.36 11.19 -20.76
C LEU A 44 -13.05 11.95 -20.67
N HIS A 45 -12.10 11.47 -19.87
CA HIS A 45 -10.83 12.16 -19.61
C HIS A 45 -9.70 11.70 -20.56
N PHE A 46 -9.81 10.51 -21.16
CA PHE A 46 -8.73 9.86 -21.92
C PHE A 46 -9.09 9.62 -23.40
N ARG A 47 -10.05 10.36 -23.97
CA ARG A 47 -10.45 10.20 -25.40
C ARG A 47 -9.30 10.36 -26.39
N TRP A 48 -8.33 11.19 -26.02
CA TRP A 48 -7.16 11.54 -26.84
C TRP A 48 -6.08 10.45 -26.82
N LEU A 49 -6.12 9.52 -25.86
CA LEU A 49 -5.09 8.50 -25.70
C LEU A 49 -5.55 7.19 -26.37
N PRO A 50 -4.77 6.62 -27.31
CA PRO A 50 -5.13 5.35 -27.93
C PRO A 50 -4.94 4.17 -26.95
N PRO A 51 -5.81 3.13 -27.01
CA PRO A 51 -5.64 1.92 -26.22
C PRO A 51 -4.28 1.26 -26.45
N GLY A 52 -3.71 0.65 -25.40
CA GLY A 52 -2.41 -0.02 -25.42
C GLY A 52 -1.22 0.88 -25.06
N LYS A 53 -1.41 2.19 -24.92
CA LYS A 53 -0.36 3.10 -24.46
C LYS A 53 -0.05 2.91 -22.97
N ARG A 54 1.23 2.99 -22.62
CA ARG A 54 1.69 2.96 -21.22
C ARG A 54 1.56 4.36 -20.63
N ILE A 55 1.04 4.42 -19.41
CA ILE A 55 0.77 5.66 -18.68
C ILE A 55 1.23 5.52 -17.22
N VAL A 56 1.55 6.65 -16.63
CA VAL A 56 1.84 6.81 -15.21
C VAL A 56 1.00 7.97 -14.68
N PHE A 57 0.43 7.80 -13.50
CA PHE A 57 -0.25 8.88 -12.79
C PHE A 57 0.69 9.49 -11.76
N GLY A 58 0.59 10.79 -11.55
CA GLY A 58 1.46 11.43 -10.57
C GLY A 58 1.06 12.83 -10.17
N VAL A 59 1.93 13.45 -9.38
CA VAL A 59 1.91 14.88 -9.06
C VAL A 59 3.33 15.44 -9.11
N SER A 60 3.47 16.63 -9.67
CA SER A 60 4.68 17.44 -9.67
C SER A 60 4.65 18.50 -8.55
N ALA A 61 5.69 19.31 -8.45
CA ALA A 61 5.84 20.37 -7.44
C ALA A 61 5.56 19.85 -6.02
N ILE A 62 6.21 18.71 -5.68
CA ILE A 62 5.88 17.92 -4.50
C ILE A 62 6.13 18.66 -3.17
N ASP A 63 6.94 19.72 -3.20
CA ASP A 63 7.23 20.59 -2.04
C ASP A 63 5.96 21.21 -1.45
N ARG A 64 4.94 21.46 -2.30
CA ARG A 64 3.61 21.94 -1.87
C ARG A 64 2.88 20.94 -0.95
N PHE A 65 3.30 19.68 -0.94
CA PHE A 65 2.67 18.59 -0.22
C PHE A 65 3.52 18.05 0.92
N GLN A 66 4.55 18.76 1.39
CA GLN A 66 5.52 18.26 2.39
C GLN A 66 4.86 17.56 3.60
N SER A 67 3.90 18.22 4.25
CA SER A 67 3.17 17.65 5.41
C SER A 67 2.36 16.40 5.08
N LEU A 68 1.91 16.27 3.84
CA LEU A 68 1.18 15.11 3.34
C LEU A 68 2.13 13.96 3.01
N LEU A 69 3.31 14.24 2.42
CA LEU A 69 4.32 13.24 2.11
C LEU A 69 4.82 12.52 3.36
N THR A 70 5.08 13.26 4.45
CA THR A 70 5.41 12.67 5.75
C THR A 70 4.27 11.79 6.28
N LYS A 71 3.00 12.20 6.09
CA LYS A 71 1.83 11.39 6.48
C LYS A 71 1.66 10.15 5.60
N ILE A 72 2.02 10.21 4.33
CA ILE A 72 2.01 9.04 3.43
C ILE A 72 3.06 8.03 3.92
N GLY A 73 4.23 8.51 4.36
CA GLY A 73 5.28 7.70 4.98
C GLY A 73 6.63 7.77 4.28
N PHE A 74 6.82 8.72 3.35
CA PHE A 74 8.12 9.02 2.74
C PHE A 74 9.10 9.60 3.77
N THR A 75 10.40 9.55 3.46
CA THR A 75 11.41 10.21 4.32
C THR A 75 11.42 11.71 4.09
N ASP A 76 11.95 12.47 5.06
CA ASP A 76 12.10 13.92 4.90
C ASP A 76 13.08 14.31 3.79
N THR A 77 14.02 13.42 3.45
CA THR A 77 14.97 13.62 2.35
C THR A 77 14.39 13.34 0.97
N LEU A 78 13.25 12.63 0.91
CA LEU A 78 12.52 12.30 -0.31
C LEU A 78 13.46 11.69 -1.36
N GLN A 79 14.16 10.60 -1.02
CA GLN A 79 15.12 9.98 -1.93
C GLN A 79 14.39 9.40 -3.15
N ILE A 80 14.99 9.57 -4.33
CA ILE A 80 14.47 8.96 -5.57
C ILE A 80 14.49 7.43 -5.40
N GLY A 81 13.40 6.77 -5.76
CA GLY A 81 13.24 5.33 -5.61
C GLY A 81 12.48 4.91 -4.35
N GLU A 82 12.28 5.82 -3.38
CA GLU A 82 11.41 5.53 -2.24
C GLU A 82 10.01 5.15 -2.71
N SER A 83 9.49 4.04 -2.21
CA SER A 83 8.15 3.57 -2.49
C SER A 83 7.38 3.23 -1.22
N VAL A 84 6.12 3.64 -1.20
CA VAL A 84 5.26 3.56 -0.04
C VAL A 84 3.84 3.20 -0.47
N LEU A 85 3.24 2.21 0.19
CA LEU A 85 1.80 2.00 0.10
C LEU A 85 1.07 3.08 0.92
N PRO A 86 0.20 3.93 0.33
CA PRO A 86 -0.46 4.99 1.08
C PRO A 86 -1.32 4.46 2.24
N PRO A 87 -1.25 5.05 3.45
CA PRO A 87 -2.04 4.64 4.59
C PRO A 87 -3.55 4.89 4.39
N PRO A 88 -4.42 4.18 5.14
CA PRO A 88 -5.88 4.30 5.04
C PRO A 88 -6.45 5.59 5.65
N ALA A 89 -5.61 6.59 5.93
CA ALA A 89 -5.93 7.75 6.75
C ALA A 89 -6.53 8.94 5.98
N PHE A 90 -6.39 8.99 4.65
CA PHE A 90 -6.83 10.15 3.85
C PHE A 90 -8.32 10.10 3.55
N GLY A 91 -8.78 9.10 2.80
CA GLY A 91 -10.18 8.95 2.48
C GLY A 91 -10.58 7.52 2.11
N SER A 92 -11.76 7.40 1.50
CA SER A 92 -12.36 6.08 1.24
C SER A 92 -11.58 5.26 0.21
N ILE A 93 -10.92 5.93 -0.73
CA ILE A 93 -10.13 5.28 -1.78
C ILE A 93 -8.80 4.81 -1.20
N SER A 94 -8.14 5.65 -0.41
CA SER A 94 -6.92 5.30 0.32
C SER A 94 -7.17 4.14 1.29
N ARG A 95 -8.33 4.13 1.98
CA ARG A 95 -8.74 3.02 2.84
C ARG A 95 -8.93 1.73 2.05
N PHE A 96 -9.61 1.77 0.91
CA PHE A 96 -9.77 0.62 0.03
C PHE A 96 -8.43 0.15 -0.53
N ASN A 97 -7.54 1.07 -0.91
CA ASN A 97 -6.20 0.79 -1.43
C ASN A 97 -5.34 0.04 -0.42
N ALA A 98 -5.40 0.43 0.84
CA ALA A 98 -4.57 -0.15 1.89
C ALA A 98 -5.20 -1.40 2.54
N LEU A 99 -6.52 -1.45 2.73
CA LEU A 99 -7.17 -2.48 3.56
C LEU A 99 -8.12 -3.39 2.78
N GLY A 100 -8.43 -3.09 1.52
CA GLY A 100 -9.50 -3.76 0.80
C GLY A 100 -10.86 -3.31 1.30
N LYS A 101 -11.91 -4.08 0.99
CA LYS A 101 -13.27 -3.79 1.47
C LYS A 101 -14.09 -5.06 1.63
N LEU A 102 -15.15 -4.97 2.41
CA LEU A 102 -16.14 -6.03 2.56
C LEU A 102 -17.41 -5.66 1.78
N ILE A 103 -17.80 -6.51 0.84
CA ILE A 103 -19.12 -6.45 0.20
C ILE A 103 -20.10 -7.17 1.14
N ILE A 104 -21.15 -6.47 1.57
CA ILE A 104 -22.18 -7.01 2.46
C ILE A 104 -23.37 -7.45 1.60
N HIS A 105 -23.70 -8.74 1.62
CA HIS A 105 -24.80 -9.34 0.86
C HIS A 105 -26.10 -9.30 1.66
N LYS A 106 -26.77 -8.14 1.64
CA LYS A 106 -28.05 -7.93 2.36
C LYS A 106 -29.22 -8.69 1.74
N ASP A 107 -29.05 -9.15 0.51
CA ASP A 107 -29.94 -10.01 -0.28
C ASP A 107 -29.98 -11.46 0.24
N ARG A 108 -29.06 -11.85 1.13
CA ARG A 108 -28.91 -13.23 1.61
C ARG A 108 -29.32 -13.39 3.08
N PRO A 109 -29.76 -14.58 3.50
CA PRO A 109 -30.04 -14.84 4.91
C PRO A 109 -28.80 -14.64 5.78
N LYS A 110 -29.00 -14.19 7.02
CA LYS A 110 -27.90 -13.96 7.96
C LYS A 110 -27.19 -15.26 8.33
N GLU A 111 -25.86 -15.26 8.24
CA GLU A 111 -25.00 -16.32 8.75
C GLU A 111 -24.73 -16.14 10.25
N THR A 112 -24.41 -17.24 10.94
CA THR A 112 -23.81 -17.18 12.27
C THR A 112 -22.32 -16.89 12.12
N ALA A 113 -21.85 -15.81 12.73
CA ALA A 113 -20.44 -15.49 12.84
C ALA A 113 -20.03 -15.44 14.32
N TYR A 114 -18.73 -15.50 14.58
CA TYR A 114 -18.18 -15.51 15.93
C TYR A 114 -17.25 -14.33 16.13
N ARG A 115 -17.23 -13.79 17.35
CA ARG A 115 -16.25 -12.81 17.81
C ARG A 115 -15.65 -13.30 19.12
N MET A 116 -14.34 -13.19 19.27
CA MET A 116 -13.68 -13.48 20.53
C MET A 116 -13.97 -12.34 21.51
N VAL A 117 -14.32 -12.67 22.76
CA VAL A 117 -14.53 -11.73 23.87
C VAL A 117 -13.79 -12.25 25.11
N GLU A 118 -13.19 -11.36 25.90
CA GLU A 118 -12.71 -11.68 27.23
C GLU A 118 -13.91 -11.63 28.19
N TRP A 119 -14.39 -12.81 28.57
CA TRP A 119 -15.51 -12.98 29.48
C TRP A 119 -15.00 -12.98 30.92
N HIS A 120 -15.56 -12.12 31.77
CA HIS A 120 -15.21 -12.01 33.19
C HIS A 120 -16.36 -12.55 34.04
N TRP A 121 -16.05 -13.27 35.11
CA TRP A 121 -17.02 -13.71 36.12
C TRP A 121 -16.39 -13.75 37.50
N GLN A 122 -17.22 -13.74 38.55
CA GLN A 122 -16.75 -13.91 39.92
C GLN A 122 -16.85 -15.40 40.29
N GLU A 123 -15.74 -15.99 40.71
CA GLU A 123 -15.71 -17.34 41.26
C GLU A 123 -15.65 -17.28 42.79
N TRP A 124 -16.57 -17.95 43.46
CA TRP A 124 -16.61 -17.99 44.92
C TRP A 124 -15.59 -19.00 45.44
N ARG A 125 -14.63 -18.55 46.25
CA ARG A 125 -13.54 -19.38 46.81
C ARG A 125 -13.61 -19.58 48.33
N GLY A 126 -14.76 -19.28 48.94
CA GLY A 126 -15.02 -19.52 50.36
C GLY A 126 -15.74 -18.36 51.03
N LYS A 127 -15.93 -18.47 52.35
CA LYS A 127 -16.69 -17.48 53.13
C LYS A 127 -16.06 -16.09 53.00
N ASN A 128 -16.77 -15.19 52.34
CA ASN A 128 -16.39 -13.80 52.02
C ASN A 128 -15.19 -13.64 51.07
N SER A 129 -14.87 -14.65 50.25
CA SER A 129 -13.83 -14.53 49.22
C SER A 129 -14.41 -14.84 47.85
N SER A 130 -14.36 -13.84 46.96
CA SER A 130 -14.63 -13.98 45.54
C SER A 130 -13.40 -13.53 44.76
N GLU A 131 -13.01 -14.31 43.76
CA GLU A 131 -11.93 -13.98 42.84
C GLU A 131 -12.52 -13.64 41.47
N GLU A 132 -12.06 -12.56 40.86
CA GLU A 132 -12.36 -12.27 39.46
C GLU A 132 -11.61 -13.25 38.56
N GLN A 133 -12.35 -13.98 37.75
CA GLN A 133 -11.82 -14.89 36.74
C GLN A 133 -12.13 -14.33 35.36
N SER A 134 -11.25 -14.58 34.39
CA SER A 134 -11.51 -14.24 32.99
C SER A 134 -11.11 -15.38 32.06
N LYS A 135 -11.79 -15.46 30.91
CA LYS A 135 -11.47 -16.42 29.84
C LYS A 135 -11.85 -15.87 28.49
N LEU A 136 -11.10 -16.26 27.46
CA LEU A 136 -11.45 -15.95 26.07
C LEU A 136 -12.53 -16.92 25.60
N VAL A 137 -13.63 -16.37 25.08
CA VAL A 137 -14.76 -17.14 24.52
C VAL A 137 -15.14 -16.63 23.14
N ASP A 138 -15.61 -17.53 22.28
CA ASP A 138 -16.23 -17.16 21.00
C ASP A 138 -17.74 -16.94 21.20
N VAL A 139 -18.19 -15.69 21.01
CA VAL A 139 -19.59 -15.31 21.12
C VAL A 139 -20.24 -15.34 19.73
N PRO A 140 -21.27 -16.18 19.49
CA PRO A 140 -21.99 -16.19 18.23
C PRO A 140 -22.85 -14.94 18.06
N TYR A 141 -22.94 -14.42 16.84
CA TYR A 141 -23.85 -13.35 16.45
C TYR A 141 -24.31 -13.53 15.00
N LYS A 142 -25.50 -13.02 14.67
CA LYS A 142 -26.03 -13.06 13.30
C LYS A 142 -25.55 -11.87 12.50
N ARG A 143 -25.06 -12.09 11.28
CA ARG A 143 -24.67 -11.02 10.34
C ARG A 143 -25.02 -11.41 8.91
N TYR A 144 -25.14 -10.43 8.03
CA TYR A 144 -25.22 -10.71 6.59
C TYR A 144 -23.88 -11.29 6.09
N PRO A 145 -23.92 -12.28 5.17
CA PRO A 145 -22.72 -12.81 4.53
C PRO A 145 -21.89 -11.69 3.91
N ARG A 146 -20.57 -11.84 3.92
CA ARG A 146 -19.64 -10.83 3.40
C ARG A 146 -18.60 -11.47 2.49
N THR A 147 -18.30 -10.81 1.38
CA THR A 147 -17.16 -11.15 0.53
C THR A 147 -16.06 -10.11 0.71
N PHE A 148 -14.85 -10.57 1.05
CA PHE A 148 -13.70 -9.70 1.10
C PHE A 148 -13.17 -9.46 -0.31
N VAL A 149 -12.97 -8.19 -0.65
CA VAL A 149 -12.33 -7.75 -1.87
C VAL A 149 -10.94 -7.29 -1.49
N LEU A 150 -9.94 -7.93 -2.10
CA LEU A 150 -8.53 -7.61 -1.87
C LEU A 150 -8.25 -6.13 -2.15
N PRO A 151 -7.33 -5.50 -1.38
CA PRO A 151 -6.86 -4.17 -1.68
C PRO A 151 -6.20 -4.12 -3.07
N PRO A 152 -6.42 -3.06 -3.86
CA PRO A 152 -5.63 -2.83 -5.08
C PRO A 152 -4.14 -2.59 -4.81
N SER A 153 -3.78 -2.19 -3.59
CA SER A 153 -2.39 -2.02 -3.13
C SER A 153 -1.48 -1.22 -4.05
N VAL A 154 -2.00 -0.14 -4.63
CA VAL A 154 -1.20 0.77 -5.47
C VAL A 154 -0.24 1.55 -4.57
N GLU A 155 1.05 1.32 -4.77
CA GLU A 155 2.13 2.06 -4.09
C GLU A 155 2.47 3.35 -4.84
N LEU A 156 2.95 4.35 -4.11
CA LEU A 156 3.43 5.60 -4.66
C LEU A 156 4.95 5.63 -4.58
N LYS A 157 5.61 6.09 -5.65
CA LYS A 157 7.06 6.14 -5.79
C LYS A 157 7.55 7.57 -6.00
N ILE A 158 8.65 7.93 -5.37
CA ILE A 158 9.41 9.14 -5.70
C ILE A 158 10.23 8.85 -6.95
N ALA A 159 9.97 9.59 -8.01
CA ALA A 159 10.72 9.50 -9.27
C ALA A 159 11.20 10.88 -9.69
N ALA A 160 12.20 10.95 -10.55
CA ALA A 160 12.68 12.18 -11.15
C ALA A 160 13.13 11.90 -12.59
N GLN A 161 13.21 12.95 -13.41
CA GLN A 161 13.69 12.84 -14.80
C GLN A 161 15.23 12.71 -14.87
N SER A 162 15.94 13.21 -13.87
CA SER A 162 17.39 13.10 -13.67
C SER A 162 17.71 13.25 -12.17
N GLN A 163 18.94 12.99 -11.74
CA GLN A 163 19.33 13.12 -10.32
C GLN A 163 19.17 14.55 -9.76
N GLU A 164 19.26 15.56 -10.62
CA GLU A 164 19.05 16.99 -10.29
C GLU A 164 17.68 17.51 -10.74
N GLY A 165 16.88 16.65 -11.36
CA GLY A 165 15.56 17.00 -11.90
C GLY A 165 14.50 17.17 -10.81
N GLU A 166 13.38 17.78 -11.20
CA GLU A 166 12.22 17.90 -10.32
C GLU A 166 11.70 16.52 -9.89
N LYS A 167 11.53 16.34 -8.58
CA LYS A 167 10.96 15.12 -8.00
C LYS A 167 9.45 15.10 -8.19
N LEU A 168 8.93 13.92 -8.50
CA LEU A 168 7.53 13.61 -8.76
C LEU A 168 7.09 12.47 -7.85
N ILE A 169 5.83 12.48 -7.43
CA ILE A 169 5.19 11.27 -6.88
C ILE A 169 4.45 10.57 -8.00
N THR A 170 4.68 9.28 -8.19
CA THR A 170 4.15 8.52 -9.32
C THR A 170 3.54 7.19 -8.88
N SER A 171 2.55 6.71 -9.66
CA SER A 171 2.03 5.35 -9.58
C SER A 171 2.98 4.37 -10.29
N PRO A 172 2.77 3.05 -10.15
CA PRO A 172 3.31 2.09 -11.08
C PRO A 172 2.85 2.42 -12.51
N MET A 173 3.63 1.98 -13.49
CA MET A 173 3.27 2.08 -14.90
C MET A 173 2.09 1.15 -15.19
N MET A 174 1.13 1.64 -15.97
CA MET A 174 -0.08 0.93 -16.31
C MET A 174 -0.38 1.05 -17.81
N THR A 175 -1.02 0.05 -18.38
CA THR A 175 -1.46 0.11 -19.78
C THR A 175 -2.89 0.65 -19.85
N TYR A 176 -3.11 1.68 -20.66
CA TYR A 176 -4.43 2.22 -20.93
C TYR A 176 -5.22 1.26 -21.82
N ASP A 177 -6.08 0.45 -21.22
CA ASP A 177 -6.98 -0.45 -21.94
C ASP A 177 -8.26 -0.71 -21.12
N LYS A 178 -9.23 -1.40 -21.74
CA LYS A 178 -10.50 -1.72 -21.09
C LYS A 178 -10.36 -2.71 -19.93
N ARG A 179 -9.33 -3.57 -19.93
CA ARG A 179 -9.10 -4.60 -18.89
C ARG A 179 -8.60 -3.95 -17.60
N ASN A 180 -7.73 -2.96 -17.73
CA ASN A 180 -7.14 -2.21 -16.61
C ASN A 180 -8.04 -1.06 -16.12
N ARG A 181 -9.18 -0.81 -16.77
CA ARG A 181 -10.10 0.30 -16.47
C ARG A 181 -10.37 0.49 -14.98
N THR A 182 -10.65 -0.59 -14.25
CA THR A 182 -10.94 -0.54 -12.80
C THR A 182 -9.72 -0.06 -12.01
N GLN A 183 -8.53 -0.57 -12.34
CA GLN A 183 -7.29 -0.21 -11.67
C GLN A 183 -6.84 1.21 -12.02
N LEU A 184 -7.03 1.64 -13.28
CA LEU A 184 -6.77 3.01 -13.74
C LEU A 184 -7.66 4.01 -13.00
N LEU A 185 -8.98 3.76 -12.96
CA LEU A 185 -9.91 4.59 -12.20
C LEU A 185 -9.61 4.61 -10.71
N HIS A 186 -9.21 3.48 -10.13
CA HIS A 186 -8.82 3.42 -8.73
C HIS A 186 -7.57 4.28 -8.47
N THR A 187 -6.55 4.16 -9.32
CA THR A 187 -5.30 4.90 -9.19
C THR A 187 -5.52 6.41 -9.31
N ILE A 188 -6.25 6.87 -10.33
CA ILE A 188 -6.57 8.31 -10.45
C ILE A 188 -7.31 8.80 -9.20
N ASN A 189 -8.33 8.05 -8.75
CA ASN A 189 -9.08 8.42 -7.57
C ASN A 189 -8.25 8.35 -6.29
N LEU A 190 -7.20 7.54 -6.23
CA LEU A 190 -6.26 7.50 -5.11
C LEU A 190 -5.45 8.80 -5.06
N PHE A 191 -4.95 9.28 -6.20
CA PHE A 191 -4.29 10.59 -6.27
C PHE A 191 -5.23 11.73 -5.88
N LEU A 192 -6.49 11.71 -6.36
CA LEU A 192 -7.47 12.73 -5.99
C LEU A 192 -7.84 12.68 -4.49
N ASP A 193 -7.91 11.49 -3.89
CA ASP A 193 -8.22 11.29 -2.47
C ASP A 193 -7.07 11.75 -1.55
N ILE A 194 -5.82 11.72 -2.04
CA ILE A 194 -4.62 12.09 -1.30
C ILE A 194 -4.25 13.56 -1.56
N PHE A 195 -4.05 13.94 -2.82
CA PHE A 195 -3.48 15.23 -3.23
C PHE A 195 -4.53 16.23 -3.73
N GLY A 196 -5.76 15.79 -4.03
CA GLY A 196 -6.78 16.62 -4.66
C GLY A 196 -6.57 16.89 -6.15
N GLU A 197 -5.43 16.44 -6.71
CA GLU A 197 -5.09 16.53 -8.11
C GLU A 197 -4.37 15.28 -8.60
N CYS A 198 -4.50 14.98 -9.89
CA CYS A 198 -3.83 13.86 -10.55
C CYS A 198 -3.36 14.30 -11.93
N GLN A 199 -2.08 14.11 -12.22
CA GLN A 199 -1.47 14.37 -13.52
C GLN A 199 -1.30 13.04 -14.27
N VAL A 200 -1.34 13.11 -15.60
CA VAL A 200 -1.15 11.95 -16.48
C VAL A 200 0.12 12.13 -17.31
N PHE A 201 1.00 11.13 -17.24
CA PHE A 201 2.27 11.04 -17.98
C PHE A 201 2.22 9.81 -18.89
N HIS A 202 2.74 9.91 -20.13
CA HIS A 202 2.70 8.77 -21.06
C HIS A 202 3.86 8.68 -22.06
N GLU A 203 4.64 9.75 -22.25
CA GLU A 203 5.85 9.77 -23.08
C GLU A 203 7.10 9.89 -22.21
N ASN A 204 8.22 9.31 -22.66
CA ASN A 204 9.53 9.37 -22.00
C ASN A 204 9.52 8.94 -20.52
N LEU A 205 8.81 7.86 -20.23
CA LEU A 205 8.67 7.30 -18.87
C LEU A 205 9.93 6.55 -18.39
N ASP A 206 10.92 6.29 -19.25
CA ASP A 206 12.05 5.43 -18.92
C ASP A 206 12.93 5.99 -17.80
N ALA A 207 13.09 7.32 -17.73
CA ALA A 207 13.78 8.00 -16.62
C ALA A 207 13.03 7.87 -15.28
N ILE A 208 11.70 7.78 -15.33
CA ILE A 208 10.83 7.66 -14.14
C ILE A 208 10.83 6.21 -13.60
N ILE A 209 10.95 5.22 -14.49
CA ILE A 209 10.72 3.80 -14.17
C ILE A 209 11.97 3.11 -13.64
N ASN A 210 13.15 3.37 -14.22
CA ASN A 210 14.36 2.55 -14.00
C ASN A 210 15.11 2.81 -12.67
N VAL A 211 14.55 3.62 -11.78
CA VAL A 211 15.15 3.86 -10.46
C VAL A 211 14.97 2.63 -9.57
N PRO A 212 16.04 2.10 -8.93
CA PRO A 212 15.92 1.05 -7.92
C PRO A 212 14.90 1.40 -6.85
N ILE A 213 14.04 0.45 -6.50
CA ILE A 213 12.93 0.68 -5.57
C ILE A 213 13.41 0.40 -4.14
N LYS A 214 13.15 1.34 -3.24
CA LYS A 214 13.35 1.20 -1.80
C LYS A 214 11.98 1.24 -1.11
N HIS A 215 11.45 0.07 -0.77
CA HIS A 215 10.17 -0.01 -0.04
C HIS A 215 10.35 0.47 1.39
N LEU A 216 9.55 1.45 1.80
CA LEU A 216 9.52 1.99 3.17
C LEU A 216 8.32 1.46 3.97
N ASN A 217 7.82 0.29 3.60
CA ASN A 217 6.63 -0.33 4.18
C ASN A 217 6.88 -0.95 5.55
N TRP A 218 8.14 -1.18 5.94
CA TRP A 218 8.52 -1.89 7.16
C TRP A 218 9.62 -1.15 7.92
N THR A 219 9.57 -1.20 9.25
CA THR A 219 10.71 -0.89 10.13
C THR A 219 11.12 -2.17 10.84
N VAL A 220 12.30 -2.71 10.51
CA VAL A 220 12.93 -3.77 11.31
C VAL A 220 13.40 -3.15 12.63
N LEU A 221 13.00 -3.73 13.76
CA LEU A 221 13.46 -3.26 15.07
C LEU A 221 14.97 -3.53 15.22
N PRO A 222 15.71 -2.67 15.97
CA PRO A 222 17.14 -2.86 16.20
C PRO A 222 17.50 -4.28 16.66
N PRO A 223 18.69 -4.79 16.32
CA PRO A 223 19.10 -6.13 16.74
C PRO A 223 19.11 -6.25 18.28
N GLY A 224 18.72 -7.42 18.77
CA GLY A 224 18.70 -7.76 20.19
C GLY A 224 17.41 -8.46 20.60
N ARG A 225 17.40 -8.99 21.83
CA ARG A 225 16.21 -9.68 22.35
C ARG A 225 15.09 -8.68 22.67
N TYR A 226 13.87 -9.07 22.33
CA TYR A 226 12.64 -8.34 22.66
C TYR A 226 11.75 -9.16 23.59
N PRO A 227 12.05 -9.19 24.92
CA PRO A 227 11.07 -9.63 25.90
C PRO A 227 9.75 -8.88 25.71
N TRP A 228 8.63 -9.50 26.08
CA TRP A 228 7.30 -8.95 25.81
C TRP A 228 7.13 -7.50 26.30
N SER A 229 7.61 -7.18 27.51
CA SER A 229 7.56 -5.81 28.05
C SER A 229 8.23 -4.77 27.13
N ARG A 230 9.38 -5.13 26.53
CA ARG A 230 10.10 -4.28 25.59
C ARG A 230 9.39 -4.20 24.25
N LEU A 231 8.90 -5.31 23.70
CA LEU A 231 8.16 -5.26 22.43
C LEU A 231 6.88 -4.45 22.57
N LYS A 232 6.14 -4.67 23.66
CA LYS A 232 4.88 -3.97 23.95
C LYS A 232 5.07 -2.46 23.90
N SER A 233 6.13 -1.92 24.52
CA SER A 233 6.39 -0.47 24.49
C SER A 233 6.63 0.07 23.07
N GLN A 234 7.23 -0.73 22.17
CA GLN A 234 7.45 -0.35 20.77
C GLN A 234 6.14 -0.30 19.96
N VAL A 235 5.21 -1.23 20.23
CA VAL A 235 3.95 -1.34 19.48
C VAL A 235 2.75 -0.68 20.17
N GLN A 236 2.92 -0.18 21.39
CA GLN A 236 1.84 0.38 22.22
C GLN A 236 1.06 1.48 21.49
N SER A 237 1.76 2.36 20.77
CA SER A 237 1.13 3.46 20.03
C SER A 237 0.24 2.97 18.87
N LEU A 238 0.45 1.75 18.38
CA LEU A 238 -0.43 1.12 17.39
C LEU A 238 -1.66 0.52 18.07
N ILE A 239 -1.45 -0.17 19.19
CA ILE A 239 -2.49 -0.85 19.96
C ILE A 239 -3.49 0.14 20.55
N GLN A 240 -3.02 1.27 21.11
CA GLN A 240 -3.88 2.30 21.71
C GLN A 240 -4.87 2.94 20.72
N ARG A 241 -4.62 2.82 19.42
CA ARG A 241 -5.52 3.33 18.36
C ARG A 241 -6.66 2.37 18.02
N VAL A 242 -6.60 1.15 18.54
CA VAL A 242 -7.67 0.15 18.42
C VAL A 242 -8.63 0.28 19.61
N PRO A 243 -9.95 0.03 19.46
CA PRO A 243 -10.89 0.09 20.57
C PRO A 243 -10.43 -0.73 21.80
N THR A 244 -10.60 -0.17 23.00
CA THR A 244 -10.10 -0.72 24.27
C THR A 244 -10.43 -2.19 24.48
N GLY A 245 -11.66 -2.62 24.14
CA GLY A 245 -12.11 -4.01 24.28
C GLY A 245 -11.31 -5.03 23.46
N ASN A 246 -10.57 -4.58 22.43
CA ASN A 246 -9.74 -5.47 21.59
C ASN A 246 -8.25 -5.45 22.00
N GLN A 247 -7.81 -4.45 22.78
CA GLN A 247 -6.39 -4.22 23.05
C GLN A 247 -5.75 -5.40 23.80
N LYS A 248 -6.42 -5.91 24.84
CA LYS A 248 -5.94 -7.09 25.59
C LYS A 248 -5.78 -8.34 24.71
N MET A 249 -6.67 -8.55 23.74
CA MET A 249 -6.55 -9.68 22.82
C MET A 249 -5.38 -9.52 21.87
N ILE A 250 -5.11 -8.29 21.41
CA ILE A 250 -3.96 -7.99 20.57
C ILE A 250 -2.68 -8.23 21.37
N ASP A 251 -2.60 -7.70 22.58
CA ASP A 251 -1.50 -7.96 23.52
C ASP A 251 -1.25 -9.46 23.67
N ASN A 252 -2.30 -10.22 23.98
CA ASN A 252 -2.22 -11.65 24.19
C ASN A 252 -1.72 -12.41 22.94
N ARG A 253 -2.16 -12.03 21.73
CA ARG A 253 -1.68 -12.66 20.48
C ARG A 253 -0.22 -12.33 20.20
N LEU A 254 0.16 -11.06 20.31
CA LEU A 254 1.54 -10.62 20.09
C LEU A 254 2.48 -11.26 21.11
N GLU A 255 2.09 -11.30 22.38
CA GLU A 255 2.84 -11.97 23.43
C GLU A 255 2.97 -13.48 23.15
N THR A 256 1.90 -14.13 22.71
CA THR A 256 1.92 -15.57 22.39
C THR A 256 2.94 -15.88 21.30
N ILE A 257 3.00 -15.10 20.22
CA ILE A 257 3.99 -15.30 19.16
C ILE A 257 5.40 -14.98 19.70
N ASN A 258 5.54 -13.90 20.46
CA ASN A 258 6.83 -13.46 21.00
C ASN A 258 7.44 -14.45 21.99
N LYS A 259 6.64 -15.27 22.67
CA LYS A 259 7.12 -16.35 23.57
C LYS A 259 7.97 -17.41 22.85
N HIS A 260 7.88 -17.49 21.53
CA HIS A 260 8.72 -18.39 20.72
C HIS A 260 10.08 -17.78 20.35
N GLU A 261 10.44 -16.64 20.92
CA GLU A 261 11.76 -16.00 20.77
C GLU A 261 12.14 -15.75 19.29
N PRO A 262 11.40 -14.86 18.60
CA PRO A 262 11.72 -14.48 17.23
C PRO A 262 13.13 -13.86 17.14
N ASP A 263 13.82 -14.10 16.03
CA ASP A 263 15.15 -13.55 15.76
C ASP A 263 15.10 -12.03 15.55
N PHE A 264 14.03 -11.58 14.90
CA PHE A 264 13.75 -10.15 14.75
C PHE A 264 12.25 -9.89 14.68
N VAL A 265 11.89 -8.63 14.88
CA VAL A 265 10.53 -8.13 14.71
C VAL A 265 10.56 -6.95 13.75
N ALA A 266 9.62 -6.92 12.81
CA ALA A 266 9.41 -5.79 11.93
C ALA A 266 8.00 -5.22 12.10
N VAL A 267 7.89 -3.89 12.16
CA VAL A 267 6.63 -3.19 12.33
C VAL A 267 6.23 -2.53 11.03
N GLY A 268 5.00 -2.78 10.59
CA GLY A 268 4.45 -2.20 9.37
C GLY A 268 4.29 -0.68 9.49
N ARG A 269 4.69 0.01 8.44
CA ARG A 269 4.56 1.45 8.22
C ARG A 269 3.52 1.73 7.15
N ALA A 270 3.08 2.98 7.04
CA ALA A 270 2.20 3.45 5.97
C ALA A 270 0.98 2.52 5.77
N GLY A 271 0.78 1.95 4.58
CA GLY A 271 -0.31 1.04 4.27
C GLY A 271 -0.24 -0.33 4.96
N PHE A 272 0.91 -0.72 5.49
CA PHE A 272 1.11 -1.90 6.35
C PHE A 272 0.99 -1.59 7.83
N ARG A 273 0.69 -0.35 8.22
CA ARG A 273 0.46 0.02 9.61
C ARG A 273 -0.56 -0.92 10.26
N GLY A 274 -0.26 -1.37 11.47
CA GLY A 274 -1.07 -2.34 12.20
C GLY A 274 -0.77 -3.81 11.88
N TYR A 275 0.23 -4.07 11.04
CA TYR A 275 0.82 -5.39 10.86
C TYR A 275 2.18 -5.46 11.56
N ILE A 276 2.47 -6.61 12.16
CA ILE A 276 3.72 -6.91 12.86
C ILE A 276 4.23 -8.25 12.35
N ILE A 277 5.50 -8.28 11.94
CA ILE A 277 6.17 -9.50 11.47
C ILE A 277 7.12 -9.99 12.56
N PHE A 278 7.04 -11.27 12.86
CA PHE A 278 7.97 -11.99 13.71
C PHE A 278 8.76 -12.97 12.84
N GLY A 279 10.07 -12.78 12.75
CA GLY A 279 10.95 -13.60 11.92
C GLY A 279 11.58 -14.74 12.71
N PHE A 280 11.41 -15.97 12.21
CA PHE A 280 12.07 -17.18 12.71
C PHE A 280 12.97 -17.72 11.58
N THR A 281 14.12 -17.09 11.44
CA THR A 281 15.08 -17.27 10.34
C THR A 281 15.60 -18.70 10.25
N ALA A 282 15.92 -19.34 11.39
CA ALA A 282 16.37 -20.73 11.43
C ALA A 282 15.32 -21.72 10.88
N LYS A 283 14.03 -21.34 10.91
CA LYS A 283 12.91 -22.14 10.41
C LYS A 283 12.44 -21.72 9.02
N ASN A 284 13.05 -20.67 8.45
CA ASN A 284 12.56 -19.96 7.26
C ASN A 284 11.04 -19.71 7.33
N LEU A 285 10.61 -19.13 8.45
CA LEU A 285 9.19 -18.93 8.77
C LEU A 285 8.98 -17.54 9.36
N PHE A 286 7.97 -16.84 8.85
CA PHE A 286 7.67 -15.47 9.23
C PHE A 286 6.18 -15.36 9.57
N VAL A 287 5.88 -14.86 10.77
CA VAL A 287 4.51 -14.69 11.24
C VAL A 287 4.10 -13.24 11.07
N LEU A 288 3.16 -13.01 10.18
CA LEU A 288 2.53 -11.71 9.96
C LEU A 288 1.23 -11.62 10.76
N GLU A 289 1.28 -10.91 11.89
CA GLU A 289 0.14 -10.70 12.76
C GLU A 289 -0.52 -9.33 12.52
N SER A 290 -1.85 -9.32 12.44
CA SER A 290 -2.65 -8.11 12.28
C SER A 290 -3.33 -7.70 13.58
N ILE A 291 -3.20 -6.42 13.96
CA ILE A 291 -3.92 -5.88 15.13
C ILE A 291 -5.38 -5.54 14.82
N TYR A 292 -5.81 -5.64 13.56
CA TYR A 292 -7.14 -5.23 13.13
C TYR A 292 -8.16 -6.36 13.19
N PHE A 293 -9.28 -6.10 13.84
CA PHE A 293 -10.41 -7.03 13.92
C PHE A 293 -10.86 -7.51 12.53
N GLY A 294 -11.13 -8.82 12.41
CA GLY A 294 -11.61 -9.44 11.18
C GLY A 294 -10.51 -9.79 10.17
N ASN A 295 -9.24 -9.52 10.49
CA ASN A 295 -8.10 -10.06 9.77
C ASN A 295 -7.66 -11.42 10.36
N ALA A 296 -6.53 -11.93 9.89
CA ALA A 296 -5.95 -13.20 10.27
C ALA A 296 -4.45 -13.04 10.54
N THR A 297 -3.85 -14.06 11.14
CA THR A 297 -2.40 -14.26 11.16
C THR A 297 -2.01 -15.02 9.91
N TYR A 298 -0.97 -14.56 9.22
CA TYR A 298 -0.43 -15.25 8.03
C TYR A 298 0.94 -15.83 8.36
N ILE A 299 1.16 -17.08 7.94
CA ILE A 299 2.46 -17.75 8.04
C ILE A 299 3.08 -17.74 6.65
N LEU A 300 4.27 -17.16 6.55
CA LEU A 300 4.99 -16.97 5.30
C LEU A 300 6.26 -17.81 5.30
N GLY A 301 6.65 -18.29 4.12
CA GLY A 301 7.71 -19.27 3.93
C GLY A 301 8.95 -18.79 3.20
N GLU A 302 9.06 -17.49 2.97
CA GLU A 302 10.10 -16.86 2.16
C GLU A 302 11.04 -16.03 3.03
N ARG A 303 12.24 -15.73 2.52
CA ARG A 303 13.21 -14.88 3.23
C ARG A 303 12.67 -13.47 3.45
N TRP A 304 13.15 -12.81 4.51
CA TRP A 304 12.72 -11.45 4.85
C TRP A 304 12.91 -10.46 3.69
N GLU A 305 14.04 -10.54 2.99
CA GLU A 305 14.38 -9.67 1.86
C GLU A 305 13.30 -9.74 0.78
N GLU A 306 12.85 -10.96 0.45
CA GLU A 306 11.80 -11.20 -0.53
C GLU A 306 10.44 -10.71 -0.02
N LEU A 307 10.06 -11.05 1.21
CA LEU A 307 8.81 -10.62 1.82
C LEU A 307 8.69 -9.09 1.94
N SER A 308 9.79 -8.41 2.26
CA SER A 308 9.82 -6.97 2.42
C SER A 308 9.63 -6.20 1.11
N ALA A 309 9.88 -6.87 -0.03
CA ALA A 309 9.67 -6.35 -1.37
C ALA A 309 8.25 -6.60 -1.92
N LEU A 310 7.49 -7.51 -1.30
CA LEU A 310 6.11 -7.81 -1.73
C LEU A 310 5.16 -6.67 -1.36
N THR A 311 4.23 -6.41 -2.27
CA THR A 311 3.07 -5.55 -2.01
C THR A 311 2.12 -6.22 -1.03
N LYS A 312 1.24 -5.42 -0.44
CA LYS A 312 0.25 -5.93 0.51
C LYS A 312 -0.75 -6.89 -0.13
N ALA A 313 -1.15 -6.64 -1.37
CA ALA A 313 -2.06 -7.53 -2.09
C ALA A 313 -1.42 -8.90 -2.32
N GLU A 314 -0.14 -8.93 -2.65
CA GLU A 314 0.63 -10.17 -2.80
C GLU A 314 0.67 -10.93 -1.48
N ILE A 315 1.10 -10.28 -0.39
CA ILE A 315 1.19 -10.90 0.95
C ILE A 315 -0.16 -11.45 1.43
N LEU A 316 -1.25 -10.74 1.15
CA LEU A 316 -2.60 -11.14 1.57
C LEU A 316 -3.29 -12.10 0.59
N SER A 317 -2.68 -12.37 -0.57
CA SER A 317 -3.23 -13.31 -1.54
C SER A 317 -3.14 -14.75 -1.01
N GLU A 318 -4.08 -15.60 -1.43
CA GLU A 318 -4.15 -17.00 -0.97
C GLU A 318 -3.00 -17.87 -1.47
N HIS A 319 -2.17 -17.37 -2.39
CA HIS A 319 -1.13 -18.15 -3.02
C HIS A 319 0.25 -18.01 -2.37
N LEU A 320 0.47 -17.00 -1.51
CA LEU A 320 1.80 -16.71 -0.94
C LEU A 320 1.96 -17.13 0.53
N HIS A 321 0.87 -17.40 1.24
CA HIS A 321 0.97 -17.85 2.64
C HIS A 321 0.99 -19.38 2.72
N LYS A 322 1.88 -19.91 3.57
CA LYS A 322 1.88 -21.32 3.96
C LYS A 322 0.60 -21.68 4.72
N ASP A 323 0.19 -20.78 5.62
CA ASP A 323 -1.03 -20.93 6.42
C ASP A 323 -1.68 -19.58 6.72
N ARG A 324 -3.01 -19.60 6.90
CA ARG A 324 -3.81 -18.46 7.35
C ARG A 324 -4.66 -18.85 8.56
N VAL A 325 -4.31 -18.29 9.71
CA VAL A 325 -4.93 -18.61 11.00
C VAL A 325 -5.92 -17.52 11.38
N ILE A 326 -7.21 -17.85 11.37
CA ILE A 326 -8.28 -16.91 11.78
C ILE A 326 -8.26 -16.73 13.30
N HIS A 327 -8.42 -15.48 13.78
CA HIS A 327 -8.48 -15.15 15.21
C HIS A 327 -9.78 -15.66 15.87
N ARG A 328 -9.82 -16.94 16.23
CA ARG A 328 -10.91 -17.64 16.93
C ARG A 328 -10.38 -18.53 18.04
N VAL A 329 -11.27 -19.14 18.84
CA VAL A 329 -10.86 -20.16 19.81
C VAL A 329 -10.04 -21.24 19.11
N GLY A 330 -8.90 -21.60 19.71
CA GLY A 330 -7.93 -22.53 19.12
C GLY A 330 -6.79 -21.86 18.33
N TRP A 331 -6.85 -20.54 18.11
CA TRP A 331 -5.76 -19.79 17.48
C TRP A 331 -4.40 -20.05 18.17
N HIS A 332 -4.34 -20.01 19.50
CA HIS A 332 -3.10 -20.25 20.26
C HIS A 332 -2.49 -21.62 19.96
N ARG A 333 -3.34 -22.66 19.93
CA ARG A 333 -2.90 -24.04 19.64
C ARG A 333 -2.40 -24.16 18.20
N GLN A 334 -3.05 -23.48 17.25
CA GLN A 334 -2.61 -23.48 15.85
C GLN A 334 -1.26 -22.78 15.69
N ILE A 335 -1.09 -21.60 16.29
CA ILE A 335 0.19 -20.88 16.27
C ILE A 335 1.31 -21.71 16.91
N GLN A 336 1.05 -22.30 18.08
CA GLN A 336 2.02 -23.19 18.73
C GLN A 336 2.39 -24.36 17.82
N LYS A 337 1.42 -25.04 17.22
CA LYS A 337 1.71 -26.16 16.29
C LYS A 337 2.60 -25.72 15.12
N LEU A 338 2.34 -24.55 14.55
CA LEU A 338 3.08 -24.01 13.41
C LEU A 338 4.48 -23.52 13.78
N LEU A 339 4.68 -23.08 15.03
CA LEU A 339 5.97 -22.59 15.53
C LEU A 339 6.80 -23.63 16.28
N PHE A 340 6.22 -24.78 16.70
CA PHE A 340 6.94 -25.89 17.33
C PHE A 340 7.35 -27.00 16.35
N ALA A 341 6.68 -27.11 15.20
CA ALA A 341 7.18 -27.90 14.07
C ALA A 341 8.52 -27.33 13.58
#